data_AF-A0A928XKS0-F1
#
_entry.id   AF-A0A928XKS0-F1
#
_cell.length_a   1.000
_cell.length_b   1.000
_cell.length_c   1.000
_cell.angle_alpha   90.00
_cell.angle_beta   90.00
_cell.angle_gamma   90.00
#
_symmetry.space_group_name_H-M   'P 1'
#
loop_
_entity.id
_entity.type
_entity.pdbx_description
1 polymer ?
#
loop_
_entity_poly.entity_id
_entity_poly.type
_entity_poly.pdbx_seq_one_letter_code
_entity_poly.pdbx_strand_id
1 'polypeptide(L)'
;MKWPPSAPLLLGTIGLLSCGTATPPPDGPVTPAPTATPVAAPSAAPTAPPEAAPSASAGPAPSASAAAAAPRCASSDDCTKFGKCVDLPDGKCGVDAESCRASSQCPYSGRCVPSQDGRRCTATRETCQSSQACREDGECDFDADSGCVASPELCRKGEVCPNAGRCGYSATLKTCVARSQQDCRRSKQCKEVGLCRMDAETGHCLPGLP
;
A
#
# COMPACT_ATOMS: atom_id res chain seq x y z
N MET A 1 7.46 -16.62 47.84
CA MET A 1 7.84 -17.06 46.48
C MET A 1 9.35 -17.08 46.42
N LYS A 2 9.95 -18.27 46.33
CA LYS A 2 11.37 -18.53 46.61
C LYS A 2 12.03 -18.90 45.29
N TRP A 3 12.87 -18.01 44.76
CA TRP A 3 13.65 -18.25 43.54
C TRP A 3 14.86 -19.14 43.88
N PRO A 4 15.18 -20.17 43.08
CA PRO A 4 16.43 -20.90 43.21
C PRO A 4 17.60 -20.14 42.55
N PRO A 5 18.84 -20.31 43.05
CA PRO A 5 20.03 -19.64 42.54
C PRO A 5 20.61 -20.30 41.28
N SER A 6 21.29 -19.45 40.52
CA SER A 6 21.95 -19.65 39.23
C SER A 6 22.89 -20.86 39.17
N ALA A 7 22.77 -21.65 38.10
CA ALA A 7 23.75 -22.66 37.71
C ALA A 7 24.83 -22.03 36.80
N PRO A 8 26.13 -22.36 36.98
CA PRO A 8 27.19 -21.91 36.09
C PRO A 8 27.21 -22.76 34.81
N LEU A 9 27.15 -22.11 33.65
CA LEU A 9 27.36 -22.76 32.36
C LEU A 9 28.86 -22.96 32.12
N LEU A 10 29.20 -24.23 31.86
CA LEU A 10 30.53 -24.73 31.55
C LEU A 10 31.07 -24.09 30.27
N LEU A 11 32.30 -23.56 30.36
CA LEU A 11 33.14 -23.19 29.22
C LEU A 11 33.54 -24.46 28.45
N GLY A 12 32.82 -24.74 27.37
CA GLY A 12 33.19 -25.74 26.37
C GLY A 12 34.27 -25.20 25.44
N THR A 13 35.45 -25.81 25.51
CA THR A 13 36.60 -25.54 24.65
C THR A 13 36.43 -26.12 23.24
N ILE A 14 36.71 -25.26 22.25
CA ILE A 14 37.51 -25.51 21.04
C ILE A 14 36.97 -26.54 20.03
N GLY A 15 36.54 -26.00 18.89
CA GLY A 15 36.51 -26.70 17.60
C GLY A 15 36.81 -25.69 16.48
N LEU A 16 38.08 -25.43 16.21
CA LEU A 16 38.54 -24.69 15.03
C LEU A 16 38.28 -25.56 13.78
N LEU A 17 37.14 -25.33 13.11
CA LEU A 17 36.90 -25.87 11.77
C LEU A 17 37.62 -24.99 10.74
N SER A 18 38.64 -25.55 10.09
CA SER A 18 39.28 -24.99 8.90
C SER A 18 38.26 -24.70 7.80
N CYS A 19 38.16 -23.44 7.36
CA CYS A 19 37.51 -23.08 6.11
C CYS A 19 38.34 -23.61 4.92
N GLY A 20 37.83 -24.63 4.24
CA GLY A 20 38.29 -25.00 2.91
C GLY A 20 37.91 -23.92 1.90
N THR A 21 38.89 -23.45 1.12
CA THR A 21 38.70 -22.55 0.00
C THR A 21 38.01 -23.30 -1.14
N ALA A 22 36.69 -23.16 -1.24
CA ALA A 22 35.92 -23.63 -2.38
C ALA A 22 36.12 -22.67 -3.56
N THR A 23 36.83 -23.15 -4.59
CA THR A 23 37.01 -22.47 -5.88
C THR A 23 35.65 -22.34 -6.58
N PRO A 24 35.25 -21.14 -7.07
CA PRO A 24 34.02 -21.00 -7.83
C PRO A 24 34.13 -21.71 -9.19
N PRO A 25 33.03 -22.32 -9.70
CA PRO A 25 33.01 -22.92 -11.03
C PRO A 25 33.07 -21.83 -12.13
N PRO A 26 33.58 -22.15 -13.33
CA PRO A 26 33.68 -21.21 -14.44
C PRO A 26 32.31 -20.79 -14.98
N ASP A 27 32.16 -19.49 -15.25
CA ASP A 27 31.01 -18.86 -15.89
C ASP A 27 30.62 -19.57 -17.20
N GLY A 28 29.39 -20.09 -17.23
CA GLY A 28 28.77 -20.61 -18.44
C GLY A 28 28.30 -19.47 -19.38
N PRO A 29 28.09 -19.76 -20.67
CA PRO A 29 27.72 -18.75 -21.67
C PRO A 29 26.34 -18.15 -21.38
N VAL A 30 26.33 -16.83 -21.23
CA VAL A 30 25.14 -16.00 -21.03
C VAL A 30 24.32 -15.97 -22.33
N THR A 31 23.15 -16.59 -22.35
CA THR A 31 22.19 -16.44 -23.46
C THR A 31 21.53 -15.05 -23.39
N PRO A 32 21.46 -14.30 -24.51
CA PRO A 32 20.78 -13.01 -24.52
C PRO A 32 19.26 -13.20 -24.37
N ALA A 33 18.66 -12.39 -23.50
CA ALA A 33 17.22 -12.34 -23.29
C ALA A 33 16.49 -11.81 -24.55
N PRO A 34 15.26 -12.29 -24.84
CA PRO A 34 14.50 -11.83 -25.99
C PRO A 34 14.06 -10.37 -25.83
N THR A 35 14.27 -9.61 -26.90
CA THR A 35 13.88 -8.20 -27.06
C THR A 35 12.36 -8.06 -26.92
N ALA A 36 11.90 -7.35 -25.89
CA ALA A 36 10.48 -7.04 -25.71
C ALA A 36 10.02 -6.01 -26.74
N THR A 37 9.04 -6.39 -27.55
CA THR A 37 8.32 -5.53 -28.50
C THR A 37 7.53 -4.45 -27.74
N PRO A 38 7.56 -3.17 -28.15
CA PRO A 38 6.73 -2.14 -27.53
C PRO A 38 5.26 -2.35 -27.90
N VAL A 39 4.42 -2.60 -26.89
CA VAL A 39 2.96 -2.62 -27.03
C VAL A 39 2.46 -1.18 -27.06
N ALA A 40 1.78 -0.84 -28.15
CA ALA A 40 1.18 0.47 -28.40
C ALA A 40 0.15 0.83 -27.32
N ALA A 41 0.29 2.04 -26.77
CA ALA A 41 -0.69 2.65 -25.88
C ALA A 41 -1.92 3.11 -26.69
N PRO A 42 -3.16 2.78 -26.27
CA PRO A 42 -4.33 3.44 -26.83
C PRO A 42 -4.46 4.86 -26.27
N SER A 43 -4.35 5.83 -27.18
CA SER A 43 -4.87 7.19 -26.99
C SER A 43 -6.38 7.15 -26.88
N ALA A 44 -6.93 7.68 -25.78
CA ALA A 44 -8.31 8.13 -25.75
C ALA A 44 -8.35 9.47 -24.99
N ALA A 45 -8.62 10.52 -25.76
CA ALA A 45 -8.83 11.88 -25.33
C ALA A 45 -10.17 12.02 -24.55
N PRO A 46 -10.33 13.11 -23.77
CA PRO A 46 -11.51 13.33 -22.92
C PRO A 46 -12.73 13.77 -23.75
N THR A 47 -13.88 13.14 -23.50
CA THR A 47 -15.18 13.60 -24.03
C THR A 47 -15.76 14.65 -23.08
N ALA A 48 -16.08 15.81 -23.63
CA ALA A 48 -16.71 16.95 -22.95
C ALA A 48 -18.10 16.63 -22.35
N PRO A 49 -18.58 17.42 -21.37
CA PRO A 49 -19.94 17.33 -20.85
C PRO A 49 -20.96 18.02 -21.77
N PRO A 50 -22.21 17.53 -21.87
CA PRO A 50 -23.28 18.28 -22.54
C PRO A 50 -23.89 19.36 -21.62
N GLU A 51 -24.04 20.54 -22.22
CA GLU A 51 -24.77 21.72 -21.73
C GLU A 51 -26.30 21.54 -21.77
N ALA A 52 -26.95 22.37 -20.94
CA ALA A 52 -28.26 23.01 -21.10
C ALA A 52 -29.57 22.21 -20.86
N ALA A 53 -30.29 22.75 -19.88
CA ALA A 53 -31.64 22.43 -19.42
C ALA A 53 -32.75 22.82 -20.41
N PRO A 54 -33.97 22.28 -20.21
CA PRO A 54 -35.19 23.00 -20.50
C PRO A 54 -35.81 23.61 -19.22
N SER A 55 -36.15 24.90 -19.32
CA SER A 55 -37.05 25.61 -18.42
C SER A 55 -38.49 25.14 -18.64
N ALA A 56 -39.20 24.79 -17.56
CA ALA A 56 -40.66 24.70 -17.55
C ALA A 56 -41.24 25.05 -16.16
N SER A 57 -41.76 26.27 -16.11
CA SER A 57 -43.00 26.77 -15.50
C SER A 57 -43.57 26.18 -14.21
N ALA A 58 -43.88 27.11 -13.31
CA ALA A 58 -44.54 27.00 -12.02
C ALA A 58 -45.88 26.23 -12.03
N GLY A 59 -46.05 25.41 -10.98
CA GLY A 59 -47.32 24.87 -10.48
C GLY A 59 -47.35 24.94 -8.94
N PRO A 60 -48.52 24.99 -8.30
CA PRO A 60 -48.68 25.42 -6.91
C PRO A 60 -48.16 24.38 -5.90
N ALA A 61 -47.65 24.89 -4.77
CA ALA A 61 -47.10 24.11 -3.67
C ALA A 61 -48.13 23.18 -3.02
N PRO A 62 -47.80 21.89 -2.80
CA PRO A 62 -48.37 21.13 -1.71
C PRO A 62 -47.52 21.33 -0.44
N SER A 63 -48.19 21.78 0.61
CA SER A 63 -47.69 21.76 1.98
C SER A 63 -47.71 20.31 2.50
N ALA A 64 -46.72 19.99 3.35
CA ALA A 64 -46.54 18.78 4.18
C ALA A 64 -45.82 17.55 3.57
N SER A 65 -44.60 17.33 4.08
CA SER A 65 -43.91 16.04 4.29
C SER A 65 -43.67 15.11 3.09
N ALA A 66 -42.52 15.28 2.41
CA ALA A 66 -41.64 14.22 1.88
C ALA A 66 -40.61 14.84 0.91
N ALA A 67 -39.82 15.82 1.37
CA ALA A 67 -38.56 16.09 0.70
C ALA A 67 -37.67 14.87 0.96
N ALA A 68 -37.34 14.11 -0.09
CA ALA A 68 -36.28 13.11 -0.03
C ALA A 68 -35.03 13.82 0.48
N ALA A 69 -34.77 13.70 1.78
CA ALA A 69 -33.57 14.24 2.38
C ALA A 69 -32.40 13.62 1.61
N ALA A 70 -31.53 14.45 1.05
CA ALA A 70 -30.29 13.95 0.48
C ALA A 70 -29.65 12.98 1.50
N PRO A 71 -29.18 11.80 1.07
CA PRO A 71 -28.66 10.79 1.97
C PRO A 71 -27.61 11.43 2.87
N ARG A 72 -27.82 11.38 4.19
CA ARG A 72 -27.01 12.11 5.17
C ARG A 72 -25.53 11.72 5.07
N CYS A 73 -25.30 10.46 4.77
CA CYS A 73 -23.99 9.89 4.60
C CYS A 73 -23.25 10.42 3.37
N ALA A 74 -23.95 10.74 2.28
CA ALA A 74 -23.32 11.21 1.04
C ALA A 74 -22.63 12.57 1.18
N SER A 75 -23.10 13.43 2.08
CA SER A 75 -22.48 14.74 2.37
C SER A 75 -21.31 14.69 3.35
N SER A 76 -20.96 13.51 3.88
CA SER A 76 -19.90 13.38 4.87
C SER A 76 -18.49 13.31 4.25
N ASP A 77 -17.49 13.78 4.98
CA ASP A 77 -16.07 13.51 4.67
C ASP A 77 -15.79 12.00 4.54
N ASP A 78 -16.48 11.19 5.35
CA ASP A 78 -16.33 9.74 5.35
C ASP A 78 -16.81 9.10 4.04
N CYS A 79 -17.81 9.68 3.39
CA CYS A 79 -18.23 9.26 2.05
C CYS A 79 -17.10 9.45 1.04
N THR A 80 -16.49 10.65 1.00
CA THR A 80 -15.42 10.93 0.03
C THR A 80 -14.15 10.13 0.31
N LYS A 81 -13.76 10.02 1.59
CA LYS A 81 -12.49 9.40 2.00
C LYS A 81 -12.57 7.87 2.02
N PHE A 82 -13.65 7.32 2.58
CA PHE A 82 -13.79 5.89 2.88
C PHE A 82 -14.93 5.22 2.12
N GLY A 83 -15.65 5.93 1.25
CA GLY A 83 -16.80 5.38 0.52
C GLY A 83 -18.04 5.17 1.38
N LYS A 84 -18.11 5.77 2.58
CA LYS A 84 -19.23 5.62 3.51
C LYS A 84 -20.42 6.50 3.16
N CYS A 85 -21.01 6.30 1.99
CA CYS A 85 -22.07 7.15 1.45
C CYS A 85 -23.48 6.58 1.65
N VAL A 86 -23.61 5.34 2.13
CA VAL A 86 -24.90 4.62 2.22
C VAL A 86 -25.49 4.73 3.62
N ASP A 87 -26.75 5.11 3.75
CA ASP A 87 -27.47 5.07 5.03
C ASP A 87 -27.85 3.62 5.39
N LEU A 88 -27.34 3.11 6.52
CA LEU A 88 -27.68 1.80 7.08
C LEU A 88 -28.91 1.89 8.01
N PRO A 89 -29.68 0.80 8.18
CA PRO A 89 -30.88 0.78 9.02
C PRO A 89 -30.64 1.11 10.50
N ASP A 90 -29.41 0.88 11.01
CA ASP A 90 -28.99 1.27 12.35
C ASP A 90 -28.59 2.76 12.48
N GLY A 91 -28.85 3.57 11.45
CA GLY A 91 -28.58 5.00 11.42
C GLY A 91 -27.09 5.34 11.23
N LYS A 92 -26.27 4.38 10.79
CA LYS A 92 -24.85 4.55 10.51
C LYS A 92 -24.59 4.65 9.01
N CYS A 93 -23.41 5.17 8.66
CA CYS A 93 -22.95 5.18 7.28
C CYS A 93 -22.21 3.89 6.92
N GLY A 94 -22.65 3.26 5.85
CA GLY A 94 -22.08 2.08 5.21
C GLY A 94 -21.57 2.39 3.82
N VAL A 95 -21.11 1.34 3.16
CA VAL A 95 -20.47 1.38 1.84
C VAL A 95 -21.19 0.43 0.90
N ASP A 96 -21.11 0.73 -0.39
CA ASP A 96 -21.46 -0.17 -1.48
C ASP A 96 -20.33 -0.20 -2.52
N ALA A 97 -20.51 -1.00 -3.58
CA ALA A 97 -19.49 -1.17 -4.61
C ALA A 97 -19.17 0.11 -5.39
N GLU A 98 -20.12 0.99 -5.61
CA GLU A 98 -19.90 2.28 -6.26
C GLU A 98 -19.19 3.25 -5.31
N SER A 99 -19.69 3.40 -4.08
CA SER A 99 -19.09 4.30 -3.10
C SER A 99 -17.65 3.91 -2.74
N CYS A 100 -17.33 2.61 -2.68
CA CYS A 100 -15.95 2.17 -2.47
C CYS A 100 -15.03 2.53 -3.64
N ARG A 101 -15.50 2.37 -4.89
CA ARG A 101 -14.70 2.73 -6.08
C ARG A 101 -14.51 4.24 -6.22
N ALA A 102 -15.50 5.03 -5.82
CA ALA A 102 -15.43 6.49 -5.82
C ALA A 102 -14.59 7.06 -4.66
N SER A 103 -14.33 6.25 -3.62
CA SER A 103 -13.55 6.69 -2.47
C SER A 103 -12.12 7.06 -2.84
N SER A 104 -11.56 8.07 -2.18
CA SER A 104 -10.15 8.41 -2.35
C SER A 104 -9.23 7.29 -1.90
N GLN A 105 -9.66 6.39 -1.01
CA GLN A 105 -8.83 5.26 -0.57
C GLN A 105 -8.71 4.13 -1.58
N CYS A 106 -9.64 3.99 -2.51
CA CYS A 106 -9.58 2.93 -3.52
C CYS A 106 -8.31 3.01 -4.38
N PRO A 107 -8.03 4.10 -5.12
CA PRO A 107 -6.85 4.16 -5.98
C PRO A 107 -5.54 4.16 -5.20
N TYR A 108 -5.54 4.66 -3.95
CA TYR A 108 -4.33 4.72 -3.13
C TYR A 108 -4.00 3.41 -2.44
N SER A 109 -4.96 2.84 -1.70
CA SER A 109 -4.74 1.69 -0.80
C SER A 109 -5.39 0.39 -1.29
N GLY A 110 -5.97 0.38 -2.49
CA GLY A 110 -6.68 -0.77 -3.05
C GLY A 110 -8.01 -1.08 -2.35
N ARG A 111 -8.51 -0.24 -1.44
CA ARG A 111 -9.76 -0.48 -0.70
C ARG A 111 -10.99 -0.15 -1.56
N CYS A 112 -11.24 -0.98 -2.57
CA CYS A 112 -12.26 -0.71 -3.59
C CYS A 112 -13.50 -1.62 -3.50
N VAL A 113 -13.51 -2.62 -2.61
CA VAL A 113 -14.57 -3.63 -2.52
C VAL A 113 -15.32 -3.49 -1.20
N PRO A 114 -16.66 -3.53 -1.16
CA PRO A 114 -17.39 -3.47 0.11
C PRO A 114 -17.17 -4.74 0.93
N SER A 115 -17.02 -4.58 2.26
CA SER A 115 -17.02 -5.69 3.21
C SER A 115 -18.37 -6.42 3.21
N GLN A 116 -18.39 -7.68 3.65
CA GLN A 116 -19.64 -8.46 3.75
C GLN A 116 -20.72 -7.76 4.59
N ASP A 117 -20.33 -7.07 5.67
CA ASP A 117 -21.26 -6.33 6.54
C ASP A 117 -21.68 -4.95 5.97
N GLY A 118 -21.19 -4.57 4.79
CA GLY A 118 -21.45 -3.26 4.17
C GLY A 118 -20.92 -2.06 4.97
N ARG A 119 -20.00 -2.24 5.91
CA ARG A 119 -19.53 -1.18 6.83
C ARG A 119 -18.23 -0.51 6.42
N ARG A 120 -17.40 -1.17 5.62
CA ARG A 120 -16.10 -0.63 5.21
C ARG A 120 -15.67 -1.13 3.85
N CYS A 121 -14.88 -0.33 3.15
CA CYS A 121 -14.19 -0.80 1.96
C CYS A 121 -12.95 -1.63 2.34
N THR A 122 -12.78 -2.74 1.66
CA THR A 122 -11.70 -3.71 1.81
C THR A 122 -10.92 -3.79 0.50
N ALA A 123 -9.69 -4.26 0.62
CA ALA A 123 -8.89 -4.61 -0.54
C ALA A 123 -9.07 -6.08 -0.89
N THR A 124 -8.69 -6.43 -2.10
CA THR A 124 -8.43 -7.79 -2.58
C THR A 124 -7.04 -7.81 -3.20
N ARG A 125 -6.54 -8.99 -3.57
CA ARG A 125 -5.25 -9.10 -4.25
C ARG A 125 -5.18 -8.24 -5.52
N GLU A 126 -6.25 -8.25 -6.30
CA GLU A 126 -6.34 -7.53 -7.58
C GLU A 126 -6.33 -6.02 -7.37
N THR A 127 -7.04 -5.52 -6.35
CA THR A 127 -7.09 -4.10 -6.05
C THR A 127 -5.80 -3.61 -5.37
N CYS A 128 -5.10 -4.46 -4.62
CA CYS A 128 -3.77 -4.14 -4.10
C CYS A 128 -2.77 -3.96 -5.25
N GLN A 129 -2.73 -4.89 -6.20
CA GLN A 129 -1.81 -4.83 -7.34
C GLN A 129 -2.01 -3.60 -8.25
N SER A 130 -3.23 -3.08 -8.33
CA SER A 130 -3.58 -1.89 -9.12
C SER A 130 -3.48 -0.58 -8.33
N SER A 131 -3.22 -0.65 -7.02
CA SER A 131 -3.16 0.52 -6.16
C SER A 131 -1.88 1.35 -6.35
N GLN A 132 -1.94 2.61 -5.97
CA GLN A 132 -0.76 3.47 -5.91
C GLN A 132 0.24 2.99 -4.84
N ALA A 133 -0.23 2.54 -3.68
CA ALA A 133 0.61 1.97 -2.63
C ALA A 133 1.42 0.75 -3.12
N CYS A 134 0.87 -0.05 -4.02
CA CYS A 134 1.65 -1.11 -4.66
C CYS A 134 2.85 -0.56 -5.46
N ARG A 135 2.65 0.50 -6.25
CA ARG A 135 3.71 1.10 -7.07
C ARG A 135 4.72 1.87 -6.24
N GLU A 136 4.25 2.67 -5.29
CA GLU A 136 5.08 3.60 -4.52
C GLU A 136 5.71 2.95 -3.29
N ASP A 137 4.96 2.08 -2.59
CA ASP A 137 5.35 1.47 -1.32
C ASP A 137 5.65 -0.03 -1.41
N GLY A 138 5.38 -0.67 -2.55
CA GLY A 138 5.54 -2.11 -2.75
C GLY A 138 4.41 -2.96 -2.13
N GLU A 139 3.31 -2.33 -1.71
CA GLU A 139 2.14 -2.95 -1.06
C GLU A 139 1.20 -3.65 -2.04
N CYS A 140 1.73 -4.64 -2.76
CA CYS A 140 1.02 -5.32 -3.84
C CYS A 140 0.42 -6.67 -3.45
N ASP A 141 0.70 -7.18 -2.25
CA ASP A 141 0.14 -8.45 -1.78
C ASP A 141 -1.06 -8.19 -0.85
N PHE A 142 -1.87 -9.22 -0.62
CA PHE A 142 -3.09 -9.12 0.17
C PHE A 142 -3.05 -10.03 1.40
N ASP A 143 -3.32 -9.42 2.55
CA ASP A 143 -3.46 -10.04 3.87
C ASP A 143 -4.90 -9.79 4.36
N ALA A 144 -5.60 -10.84 4.79
CA ALA A 144 -7.00 -10.74 5.16
C ALA A 144 -7.23 -9.81 6.37
N ASP A 145 -6.27 -9.73 7.28
CA ASP A 145 -6.34 -8.94 8.50
C ASP A 145 -5.93 -7.48 8.25
N SER A 146 -4.85 -7.28 7.49
CA SER A 146 -4.18 -5.98 7.33
C SER A 146 -4.57 -5.24 6.04
N GLY A 147 -5.08 -5.95 5.02
CA GLY A 147 -5.36 -5.42 3.69
C GLY A 147 -4.15 -5.55 2.77
N CYS A 148 -3.83 -4.50 2.01
CA CYS A 148 -2.65 -4.51 1.16
C CYS A 148 -1.37 -4.45 2.01
N VAL A 149 -0.42 -5.32 1.71
CA VAL A 149 0.85 -5.46 2.44
C VAL A 149 2.00 -5.55 1.45
N ALA A 150 3.21 -5.26 1.93
CA ALA A 150 4.39 -5.32 1.09
C ALA A 150 4.65 -6.73 0.57
N SER A 151 4.96 -6.83 -0.72
CA SER A 151 5.44 -8.08 -1.29
C SER A 151 6.95 -8.21 -1.09
N PRO A 152 7.47 -9.33 -0.55
CA PRO A 152 8.89 -9.52 -0.30
C PRO A 152 9.77 -9.33 -1.54
N GLU A 153 9.29 -9.80 -2.69
CA GLU A 153 9.95 -9.69 -3.98
C GLU A 153 10.01 -8.23 -4.48
N LEU A 154 8.96 -7.45 -4.19
CA LEU A 154 8.83 -6.07 -4.67
C LEU A 154 9.50 -5.06 -3.74
N CYS A 155 9.78 -5.39 -2.48
CA CYS A 155 10.58 -4.50 -1.65
C CYS A 155 11.95 -4.22 -2.26
N ARG A 156 12.57 -5.20 -2.95
CA ARG A 156 13.88 -4.98 -3.59
C ARG A 156 13.79 -4.53 -5.04
N LYS A 157 12.77 -4.99 -5.78
CA LYS A 157 12.61 -4.74 -7.23
C LYS A 157 11.74 -3.52 -7.54
N GLY A 158 10.84 -3.14 -6.64
CA GLY A 158 9.90 -2.05 -6.79
C GLY A 158 10.53 -0.69 -6.54
N GLU A 159 9.77 0.37 -6.84
CA GLU A 159 10.26 1.76 -6.79
C GLU A 159 10.60 2.23 -5.37
N VAL A 160 9.98 1.61 -4.35
CA VAL A 160 10.20 1.93 -2.93
C VAL A 160 11.68 1.77 -2.51
N CYS A 161 12.43 0.83 -3.09
CA CYS A 161 13.85 0.64 -2.79
C CYS A 161 14.74 1.79 -3.32
N PRO A 162 14.79 2.06 -4.64
CA PRO A 162 15.61 3.16 -5.15
C PRO A 162 15.10 4.54 -4.71
N ASN A 163 13.79 4.71 -4.46
CA ASN A 163 13.23 6.01 -4.05
C ASN A 163 13.43 6.27 -2.55
N ALA A 164 13.03 5.34 -1.68
CA ALA A 164 13.00 5.52 -0.23
C ALA A 164 14.03 4.69 0.56
N GLY A 165 14.85 3.87 -0.11
CA GLY A 165 15.85 3.02 0.55
C GLY A 165 15.24 1.80 1.26
N ARG A 166 13.96 1.51 1.06
CA ARG A 166 13.25 0.42 1.75
C ARG A 166 13.37 -0.89 0.97
N CYS A 167 14.59 -1.43 0.92
CA CYS A 167 14.95 -2.53 0.01
C CYS A 167 14.71 -3.95 0.54
N GLY A 168 14.29 -4.12 1.80
CA GLY A 168 14.00 -5.42 2.39
C GLY A 168 12.60 -5.53 2.96
N TYR A 169 12.13 -6.75 3.20
CA TYR A 169 10.81 -7.00 3.77
C TYR A 169 10.89 -7.27 5.27
N SER A 170 10.01 -6.64 6.05
CA SER A 170 9.83 -6.93 7.47
C SER A 170 8.56 -7.75 7.66
N ALA A 171 8.70 -9.02 8.04
CA ALA A 171 7.55 -9.88 8.33
C ALA A 171 6.74 -9.41 9.54
N THR A 172 7.40 -8.76 10.51
CA THR A 172 6.77 -8.22 11.72
C THR A 172 5.92 -7.00 11.42
N LEU A 173 6.43 -6.10 10.57
CA LEU A 173 5.73 -4.87 10.19
C LEU A 173 4.89 -5.03 8.91
N LYS A 174 4.97 -6.19 8.25
CA LYS A 174 4.31 -6.51 6.97
C LYS A 174 4.59 -5.46 5.87
N THR A 175 5.75 -4.80 5.94
CA THR A 175 6.07 -3.64 5.09
C THR A 175 7.53 -3.67 4.62
N CYS A 176 7.85 -2.87 3.60
CA CYS A 176 9.22 -2.71 3.15
C CYS A 176 10.03 -1.83 4.12
N VAL A 177 11.29 -2.14 4.33
CA VAL A 177 12.18 -1.46 5.28
C VAL A 177 13.59 -1.38 4.72
N ALA A 178 14.34 -0.36 5.11
CA ALA A 178 15.78 -0.33 4.94
C ALA A 178 16.40 -1.41 5.82
N ARG A 179 17.33 -2.19 5.25
CA ARG A 179 18.04 -3.25 5.99
C ARG A 179 19.43 -2.81 6.41
N SER A 180 19.91 -1.71 5.83
CA SER A 180 21.21 -1.14 6.10
C SER A 180 21.22 0.37 5.92
N GLN A 181 22.19 1.01 6.56
CA GLN A 181 22.50 2.42 6.34
C GLN A 181 22.82 2.73 4.87
N GLN A 182 23.34 1.75 4.13
CA GLN A 182 23.65 1.93 2.71
C GLN A 182 22.40 2.00 1.84
N ASP A 183 21.31 1.32 2.22
CA ASP A 183 20.04 1.41 1.47
C ASP A 183 19.49 2.84 1.52
N CYS A 184 19.50 3.48 2.70
CA CYS A 184 19.11 4.87 2.84
C CYS A 184 20.01 5.83 2.05
N ARG A 185 21.34 5.67 2.13
CA ARG A 185 22.29 6.54 1.42
C ARG A 185 22.19 6.46 -0.11
N ARG A 186 21.77 5.30 -0.64
CA ARG A 186 21.61 5.09 -2.10
C ARG A 186 20.28 5.61 -2.63
N SER A 187 19.31 5.84 -1.75
CA SER A 187 17.96 6.29 -2.10
C SER A 187 17.95 7.67 -2.76
N LYS A 188 16.91 7.94 -3.57
CA LYS A 188 16.65 9.29 -4.09
C LYS A 188 16.32 10.26 -2.97
N GLN A 189 15.52 9.84 -1.98
CA GLN A 189 15.16 10.69 -0.85
C GLN A 189 16.38 11.19 -0.05
N CYS A 190 17.44 10.40 0.09
CA CYS A 190 18.69 10.90 0.67
C CYS A 190 19.30 12.04 -0.18
N LYS A 191 19.32 11.88 -1.51
CA LYS A 191 19.93 12.86 -2.43
C LYS A 191 19.11 14.14 -2.60
N GLU A 192 17.79 14.01 -2.59
CA GLU A 192 16.86 15.10 -2.90
C GLU A 192 16.42 15.86 -1.65
N VAL A 193 16.19 15.15 -0.54
CA VAL A 193 15.60 15.72 0.69
C VAL A 193 16.37 15.38 1.98
N GLY A 194 17.52 14.71 1.89
CA GLY A 194 18.43 14.48 3.02
C GLY A 194 18.05 13.33 3.97
N LEU A 195 17.13 12.43 3.57
CA LEU A 195 16.77 11.23 4.35
C LEU A 195 17.84 10.13 4.23
N CYS A 196 19.02 10.39 4.80
CA CYS A 196 20.20 9.54 4.59
C CYS A 196 20.50 8.58 5.74
N ARG A 197 19.84 8.66 6.91
CA ARG A 197 20.16 7.84 8.09
C ARG A 197 19.14 6.72 8.31
N MET A 198 19.57 5.49 8.53
CA MET A 198 18.64 4.39 8.83
C MET A 198 18.19 4.44 10.29
N ASP A 199 16.89 4.31 10.52
CA ASP A 199 16.30 4.04 11.82
C ASP A 199 16.27 2.53 12.10
N ALA A 200 16.86 2.09 13.21
CA ALA A 200 16.99 0.67 13.50
C ALA A 200 15.69 0.01 13.99
N GLU A 201 14.77 0.80 14.56
CA GLU A 201 13.53 0.29 15.14
C GLU A 201 12.46 0.12 14.07
N THR A 202 12.30 1.12 13.21
CA THR A 202 11.25 1.15 12.19
C THR A 202 11.75 0.75 10.81
N GLY A 203 13.07 0.79 10.57
CA GLY A 203 13.65 0.55 9.26
C GLY A 203 13.35 1.64 8.23
N HIS A 204 12.96 2.84 8.67
CA HIS A 204 12.78 4.00 7.78
C HIS A 204 14.07 4.82 7.65
N CYS A 205 14.16 5.58 6.56
CA CYS A 205 15.24 6.54 6.37
C CYS A 205 14.81 7.90 6.95
N LEU A 206 15.65 8.43 7.84
CA LEU A 206 15.45 9.68 8.55
C LEU A 206 16.45 10.73 8.08
N PRO A 207 16.19 12.02 8.35
CA PRO A 207 17.14 13.09 8.06
C PRO A 207 18.51 12.80 8.70
N GLY A 208 19.57 13.00 7.93
CA GLY A 208 20.93 12.81 8.40
C GLY A 208 21.97 13.18 7.36
N LEU A 209 23.21 13.42 7.82
CA LEU A 209 24.34 13.67 6.93
C LEU A 209 24.63 12.43 6.07
N PRO A 210 24.90 12.59 4.76
CA PRO A 210 25.17 11.50 3.83
C PRO A 210 26.41 10.68 4.18
#